data_AF-A0AAE4R5Z0-F1
#
_entry.id   AF-A0AAE4R5Z0-F1
#
_cell.length_a   1.000
_cell.length_b   1.000
_cell.length_c   1.000
_cell.angle_alpha   90.00
_cell.angle_beta   90.00
_cell.angle_gamma   90.00
#
_symmetry.space_group_name_H-M   'P 1'
#
loop_
_entity.id
_entity.type
_entity.pdbx_description
1 polymer ?
#
loop_
_entity_poly.entity_id
_entity_poly.type
_entity_poly.pdbx_seq_one_letter_code
_entity_poly.pdbx_strand_id
1 'polypeptide(L)'
;MTGTALVLLLLTVVAPVLWLGVEHWMRGRARDGLAVPRSAAIIHTIGLIVLLGLATATAIVAATAGPAAGFAAAAAPVIAAIAAITGGGPVVRAVLQLGGVRAGPTPPHDPDADDTDTTETEPSDPTEVGPLRGGRVIGYLERLAVVTTLMAGWPEGLAIILAVKSLARYPELRAPQASEQFIMGTFASVLWAIGLAGIEHLITT
;
A
#
# COMPACT_ATOMS: atom_id res chain seq x y z
N MET A 1 26.31 3.95 13.91
CA MET A 1 25.47 3.14 13.00
C MET A 1 23.99 3.51 13.06
N THR A 2 23.47 3.91 14.22
CA THR A 2 22.11 4.46 14.39
C THR A 2 21.75 5.58 13.42
N GLY A 3 22.64 6.57 13.23
CA GLY A 3 22.43 7.65 12.26
C GLY A 3 22.26 7.14 10.82
N THR A 4 23.03 6.10 10.44
CA THR A 4 22.92 5.45 9.13
C THR A 4 21.59 4.72 8.99
N ALA A 5 21.14 4.00 10.02
CA ALA A 5 19.83 3.35 10.03
C ALA A 5 18.69 4.37 9.87
N LEU A 6 18.75 5.51 10.56
CA LEU A 6 17.74 6.57 10.41
C LEU A 6 17.72 7.19 9.02
N VAL A 7 18.89 7.39 8.40
CA VAL A 7 18.96 7.90 7.02
C VAL A 7 18.36 6.89 6.05
N LEU A 8 18.66 5.60 6.19
CA LEU A 8 18.07 4.54 5.35
C LEU A 8 16.55 4.43 5.56
N LEU A 9 16.07 4.56 6.80
CA LEU A 9 14.66 4.59 7.13
C LEU A 9 13.96 5.81 6.51
N LEU A 10 14.60 6.98 6.56
CA LEU A 10 14.11 8.20 5.91
C LEU A 10 14.06 8.05 4.38
N LEU A 11 15.06 7.41 3.78
CA LEU A 11 15.03 7.09 2.35
C LEU A 11 13.89 6.15 1.99
N THR A 12 13.52 5.23 2.90
CA THR A 12 12.34 4.35 2.75
C THR A 12 11.03 5.14 2.71
N VAL A 13 10.96 6.31 3.38
CA VAL A 13 9.84 7.25 3.27
C VAL A 13 9.82 7.97 1.92
N VAL A 14 10.99 8.44 1.46
CA VAL A 14 11.11 9.31 0.28
C VAL A 14 10.94 8.52 -1.03
N ALA A 15 11.48 7.30 -1.11
CA ALA A 15 11.41 6.45 -2.30
C ALA A 15 9.98 6.30 -2.87
N PRO A 16 8.94 5.94 -2.09
CA PRO A 16 7.57 5.81 -2.60
C PRO A 16 6.92 7.16 -2.93
N VAL A 17 7.39 8.29 -2.37
CA VAL A 17 6.89 9.62 -2.75
C VAL A 17 7.43 10.03 -4.11
N LEU A 18 8.73 9.87 -4.32
CA LEU A 18 9.38 10.12 -5.62
C LEU A 18 8.77 9.22 -6.70
N TRP A 19 8.54 7.96 -6.35
CA TRP A 19 7.82 7.00 -7.18
C TRP A 19 6.45 7.48 -7.64
N LEU A 20 5.60 7.93 -6.71
CA LEU A 20 4.27 8.45 -7.02
C LEU A 20 4.34 9.70 -7.91
N GLY A 21 5.35 10.55 -7.72
CA GLY A 21 5.63 11.68 -8.59
C GLY A 21 5.95 11.25 -10.02
N VAL A 22 6.81 10.23 -10.17
CA VAL A 22 7.15 9.64 -11.48
C VAL A 22 5.91 9.00 -12.14
N GLU A 23 5.11 8.23 -11.39
CA GLU A 23 3.85 7.67 -11.90
C GLU A 23 2.86 8.76 -12.35
N HIS A 24 2.76 9.86 -11.60
CA HIS A 24 1.86 10.96 -11.92
C HIS A 24 2.29 11.66 -13.22
N TRP A 25 3.59 11.90 -13.36
CA TRP A 25 4.17 12.50 -14.55
C TRP A 25 4.01 11.61 -15.80
N MET A 26 4.23 10.30 -15.68
CA MET A 26 4.01 9.36 -16.78
C MET A 26 2.54 9.30 -17.21
N ARG A 27 1.61 9.34 -16.25
CA ARG A 27 0.17 9.41 -16.54
C ARG A 27 -0.23 10.71 -17.24
N GLY A 28 0.45 11.81 -16.94
CA GLY A 28 0.32 13.07 -17.69
C GLY A 28 0.65 12.86 -19.17
N ARG A 29 1.84 12.34 -19.47
CA ARG A 29 2.24 12.04 -20.86
C ARG A 29 1.34 11.05 -21.59
N ALA A 30 0.81 10.07 -20.87
CA ALA A 30 -0.11 9.08 -21.45
C ALA A 30 -1.44 9.72 -21.90
N ARG A 31 -1.92 10.72 -21.14
CA ARG A 31 -3.12 11.50 -21.51
C ARG A 31 -2.89 12.35 -22.74
N ASP A 32 -1.65 12.77 -22.97
CA ASP A 32 -1.24 13.51 -24.17
C ASP A 32 -1.10 12.60 -25.41
N GLY A 33 -1.57 11.34 -25.36
CA GLY A 33 -1.58 10.41 -26.49
C GLY A 33 -0.24 9.73 -26.79
N LEU A 34 0.78 9.94 -25.94
CA LEU A 34 2.06 9.26 -26.07
C LEU A 34 1.95 7.84 -25.50
N ALA A 35 2.39 6.83 -26.27
CA ALA A 35 2.34 5.43 -25.83
C ALA A 35 3.05 5.24 -24.48
N VAL A 36 2.35 4.66 -23.50
CA VAL A 36 2.95 4.27 -22.22
C VAL A 36 3.98 3.18 -22.49
N PRO A 37 5.29 3.44 -22.32
CA PRO A 37 6.29 2.49 -22.76
C PRO A 37 6.37 1.29 -21.80
N ARG A 38 6.90 0.15 -22.28
CA ARG A 38 7.33 -1.00 -21.44
C ARG A 38 8.24 -0.57 -20.27
N SER A 39 8.87 0.60 -20.37
CA SER A 39 9.65 1.23 -19.29
C SER A 39 8.83 1.47 -18.02
N ALA A 40 7.51 1.65 -18.09
CA ALA A 40 6.68 1.84 -16.91
C ALA A 40 6.75 0.60 -16.00
N ALA A 41 6.65 -0.61 -16.54
CA ALA A 41 6.76 -1.85 -15.76
C ALA A 41 8.15 -2.00 -15.13
N ILE A 42 9.21 -1.70 -15.90
CA ILE A 42 10.61 -1.75 -15.41
C ILE A 42 10.79 -0.78 -14.25
N ILE A 43 10.26 0.44 -14.37
CA ILE A 43 10.32 1.43 -13.31
C ILE A 43 9.59 0.89 -12.08
N HIS A 44 8.39 0.31 -12.26
CA HIS A 44 7.63 -0.32 -11.17
C HIS A 44 8.34 -1.47 -10.46
N THR A 45 9.19 -2.21 -11.17
CA THR A 45 10.02 -3.24 -10.57
C THR A 45 11.22 -2.64 -9.84
N ILE A 46 11.92 -1.68 -10.45
CA ILE A 46 13.15 -1.08 -9.88
C ILE A 46 12.88 -0.43 -8.53
N GLY A 47 11.87 0.42 -8.41
CA GLY A 47 11.65 1.07 -7.10
C GLY A 47 10.96 0.20 -6.07
N LEU A 48 10.31 -0.90 -6.45
CA LEU A 48 9.97 -1.95 -5.49
C LEU A 48 11.25 -2.59 -4.93
N ILE A 49 12.21 -2.94 -5.80
CA ILE A 49 13.52 -3.47 -5.38
C ILE A 49 14.23 -2.47 -4.48
N VAL A 50 14.26 -1.19 -4.84
CA VAL A 50 14.87 -0.13 -4.01
C VAL A 50 14.15 0.00 -2.68
N LEU A 51 12.82 0.00 -2.65
CA LEU A 51 12.03 0.13 -1.43
C LEU A 51 12.29 -1.04 -0.46
N LEU A 52 12.22 -2.28 -0.96
CA LEU A 52 12.49 -3.48 -0.17
C LEU A 52 13.97 -3.54 0.26
N GLY A 53 14.88 -3.16 -0.63
CA GLY A 53 16.31 -3.09 -0.36
C GLY A 53 16.65 -2.08 0.73
N LEU A 54 16.05 -0.89 0.72
CA LEU A 54 16.21 0.13 1.76
C LEU A 54 15.67 -0.35 3.11
N ALA A 55 14.46 -0.93 3.14
CA ALA A 55 13.89 -1.47 4.38
C ALA A 55 14.76 -2.60 4.95
N THR A 56 15.23 -3.52 4.10
CA THR A 56 16.10 -4.64 4.50
C THR A 56 17.46 -4.13 4.99
N ALA A 57 18.09 -3.20 4.27
CA ALA A 57 19.36 -2.60 4.68
C ALA A 57 19.20 -1.85 6.01
N THR A 58 18.09 -1.14 6.21
CA THR A 58 17.77 -0.49 7.49
C THR A 58 17.71 -1.51 8.62
N ALA A 59 16.99 -2.63 8.43
CA ALA A 59 16.87 -3.68 9.44
C ALA A 59 18.25 -4.28 9.81
N ILE A 60 19.10 -4.59 8.82
CA ILE A 60 20.44 -5.15 9.04
C ILE A 60 21.34 -4.16 9.79
N VAL A 61 21.35 -2.89 9.38
CA VAL A 61 22.16 -1.85 10.03
C VAL A 61 21.64 -1.56 11.45
N ALA A 62 20.32 -1.56 11.65
CA ALA A 62 19.72 -1.37 12.97
C ALA A 62 20.06 -2.52 13.92
N ALA A 63 19.94 -3.78 13.47
CA ALA A 63 20.25 -4.96 14.28
C ALA A 63 21.72 -5.06 14.74
N THR A 64 22.62 -4.31 14.11
CA THR A 64 24.05 -4.22 14.47
C THR A 64 24.43 -2.89 15.11
N ALA A 65 23.49 -1.94 15.17
CA ALA A 65 23.67 -0.68 15.86
C ALA A 65 23.30 -0.83 17.34
N GLY A 66 23.94 -0.04 18.21
CA GLY A 66 23.41 0.14 19.56
C GLY A 66 22.12 0.97 19.55
N PRO A 67 21.38 1.04 20.66
CA PRO A 67 20.09 1.73 20.73
C PRO A 67 20.23 3.21 20.40
N ALA A 68 19.26 3.76 19.66
CA ALA A 68 19.17 5.19 19.42
C ALA A 68 18.90 5.93 20.75
N ALA A 69 19.45 7.14 20.88
CA ALA A 69 19.26 7.99 22.06
C ALA A 69 18.83 9.41 21.65
N GLY A 70 18.17 10.12 22.56
CA GLY A 70 17.75 11.50 22.37
C GLY A 70 16.78 11.66 21.19
N PHE A 71 17.04 12.66 20.34
CA PHE A 71 16.19 12.96 19.18
C PHE A 71 16.03 11.78 18.21
N ALA A 72 17.08 10.97 18.04
CA ALA A 72 17.06 9.81 17.15
C ALA A 72 16.02 8.77 17.59
N ALA A 73 15.91 8.53 18.90
CA ALA A 73 14.92 7.61 19.47
C ALA A 73 13.49 8.14 19.30
N ALA A 74 13.28 9.46 19.47
CA ALA A 74 11.98 10.09 19.27
C ALA A 74 11.54 10.15 17.80
N ALA A 75 12.50 10.29 16.86
CA ALA A 75 12.22 10.39 15.44
C ALA A 75 11.91 9.04 14.78
N ALA A 76 12.53 7.95 15.25
CA ALA A 76 12.37 6.60 14.70
C ALA A 76 10.89 6.15 14.52
N PRO A 77 10.00 6.22 15.53
CA PRO A 77 8.60 5.82 15.38
C PRO A 77 7.84 6.66 14.38
N VAL A 78 8.09 7.97 14.33
CA VAL A 78 7.43 8.86 13.37
C VAL A 78 7.84 8.50 11.94
N ILE A 79 9.14 8.29 11.69
CA ILE A 79 9.64 7.95 10.35
C ILE A 79 9.13 6.55 9.93
N ALA A 80 9.17 5.56 10.82
CA ALA A 80 8.67 4.21 10.56
C ALA A 80 7.15 4.20 10.28
N ALA A 81 6.36 5.00 11.02
CA ALA A 81 4.93 5.13 10.75
C ALA A 81 4.64 5.73 9.37
N ILE A 82 5.38 6.79 9.00
CA ILE A 82 5.25 7.39 7.66
C ILE A 82 5.67 6.37 6.58
N ALA A 83 6.77 5.64 6.79
CA ALA A 83 7.25 4.61 5.84
C ALA A 83 6.23 3.46 5.66
N ALA A 84 5.55 3.06 6.73
CA ALA A 84 4.46 2.08 6.65
C ALA A 84 3.33 2.58 5.74
N ILE A 85 2.91 3.84 5.91
CA ILE A 85 1.83 4.47 5.15
C ILE A 85 2.21 4.69 3.68
N THR A 86 3.42 5.17 3.37
CA THR A 86 3.80 5.50 2.00
C THR A 86 4.24 4.26 1.21
N GLY A 87 4.98 3.35 1.82
CA GLY A 87 5.56 2.18 1.16
C GLY A 87 4.60 1.02 0.90
N GLY A 88 3.53 0.87 1.68
CA GLY A 88 2.65 -0.31 1.57
C GLY A 88 1.83 -0.38 0.28
N GLY A 89 1.55 0.75 -0.38
CA GLY A 89 0.77 0.78 -1.63
C GLY A 89 1.46 0.04 -2.78
N PRO A 90 2.72 0.42 -3.12
CA PRO A 90 3.54 -0.32 -4.09
C PRO A 90 3.69 -1.82 -3.75
N VAL A 91 3.91 -2.16 -2.48
CA VAL A 91 4.05 -3.55 -2.02
C VAL A 91 2.77 -4.35 -2.29
N VAL A 92 1.61 -3.82 -1.91
CA VAL A 92 0.32 -4.46 -2.17
C VAL A 92 0.08 -4.67 -3.66
N ARG A 93 0.34 -3.65 -4.49
CA ARG A 93 0.19 -3.76 -5.95
C ARG A 93 1.10 -4.84 -6.53
N ALA A 94 2.35 -4.92 -6.08
CA ALA A 94 3.30 -5.92 -6.54
C ALA A 94 2.84 -7.34 -6.16
N VAL A 95 2.38 -7.55 -4.93
CA VAL A 95 1.86 -8.86 -4.48
C VAL A 95 0.64 -9.27 -5.29
N LEU A 96 -0.30 -8.34 -5.53
CA LEU A 96 -1.49 -8.63 -6.36
C LEU A 96 -1.10 -8.97 -7.80
N GLN A 97 -0.14 -8.26 -8.39
CA GLN A 97 0.37 -8.56 -9.73
C GLN A 97 1.04 -9.94 -9.79
N LEU A 98 1.84 -10.31 -8.78
CA LEU A 98 2.44 -11.63 -8.65
C LEU A 98 1.39 -12.73 -8.47
N GLY A 99 0.29 -12.43 -7.76
CA GLY A 99 -0.89 -13.29 -7.63
C GLY A 99 -1.76 -13.37 -8.88
N GLY A 100 -1.36 -12.79 -10.01
CA GLY A 100 -2.09 -12.85 -11.28
C GLY A 100 -3.25 -11.85 -11.40
N VAL A 101 -3.44 -10.97 -10.42
CA VAL A 101 -4.48 -9.94 -10.42
C VAL A 101 -4.02 -8.78 -11.30
N ARG A 102 -4.38 -8.83 -12.58
CA ARG A 102 -4.15 -7.72 -13.51
C ARG A 102 -5.31 -6.74 -13.39
N ALA A 103 -5.01 -5.45 -13.29
CA ALA A 103 -6.02 -4.42 -13.50
C ALA A 103 -6.57 -4.61 -14.93
N GLY A 104 -7.80 -5.11 -15.03
CA GLY A 104 -8.51 -5.14 -16.30
C GLY A 104 -8.64 -3.72 -16.86
N PRO A 105 -8.71 -3.55 -18.19
CA PRO A 105 -9.07 -2.26 -18.77
C PRO A 105 -10.34 -1.77 -18.07
N THR A 106 -10.31 -0.53 -17.56
CA THR A 106 -11.56 0.14 -17.18
C THR A 106 -12.46 0.05 -18.42
N PRO A 107 -13.70 -0.48 -18.33
CA PRO A 107 -14.59 -0.49 -19.47
C PRO A 107 -14.61 0.92 -20.04
N PRO A 108 -14.42 1.10 -21.36
CA PRO A 108 -14.60 2.41 -21.98
C PRO A 108 -15.95 2.94 -21.52
N HIS A 109 -15.96 4.13 -20.93
CA HIS A 109 -17.21 4.86 -20.77
C HIS A 109 -17.58 5.29 -22.18
N ASP A 110 -18.43 4.50 -22.83
CA ASP A 110 -18.99 4.83 -24.12
C ASP A 110 -19.98 5.99 -23.88
N PRO A 111 -19.68 7.23 -24.33
CA PRO A 111 -20.58 8.36 -24.13
C PRO A 111 -21.79 8.29 -25.07
N ASP A 112 -21.77 7.38 -26.05
CA ASP A 112 -22.72 7.31 -27.17
C ASP A 112 -23.57 6.02 -27.15
N ALA A 113 -23.77 5.40 -25.98
CA ALA A 113 -24.82 4.38 -25.81
C ALA A 113 -26.20 5.07 -25.80
N ASP A 114 -26.61 5.49 -27.00
CA ASP A 114 -27.92 6.01 -27.34
C ASP A 114 -29.01 4.98 -27.05
N ASP A 115 -30.13 5.47 -26.55
CA ASP A 115 -31.35 4.72 -26.24
C ASP A 115 -31.84 4.00 -27.50
N THR A 116 -31.62 2.68 -27.63
CA THR A 116 -32.59 1.83 -28.34
C THR A 116 -32.40 0.33 -28.09
N ASP A 117 -33.51 -0.23 -27.66
CA ASP A 117 -34.01 -1.58 -27.92
C ASP A 117 -33.88 -2.65 -26.83
N THR A 118 -35.02 -3.29 -26.64
CA THR A 118 -35.48 -4.05 -25.48
C THR A 118 -34.84 -5.43 -25.38
N THR A 119 -34.13 -5.69 -24.28
CA THR A 119 -34.09 -7.02 -23.66
C THR A 119 -34.08 -6.83 -22.15
N GLU A 120 -35.01 -7.50 -21.49
CA GLU A 120 -35.30 -7.44 -20.05
C GLU A 120 -34.01 -7.53 -19.21
N THR A 121 -33.47 -6.38 -18.84
CA THR A 121 -32.50 -6.25 -17.76
C THR A 121 -33.32 -5.97 -16.52
N GLU A 122 -33.27 -6.88 -15.55
CA GLU A 122 -33.85 -6.67 -14.23
C GLU A 122 -33.49 -5.27 -13.70
N PRO A 123 -34.40 -4.59 -12.99
CA PRO A 123 -34.18 -3.23 -12.54
C PRO A 123 -32.89 -3.18 -11.72
N SER A 124 -31.90 -2.45 -12.22
CA SER A 124 -30.71 -2.08 -11.48
C SER A 124 -31.16 -1.36 -10.22
N ASP A 125 -30.93 -2.01 -9.08
CA ASP A 125 -31.18 -1.44 -7.76
C ASP A 125 -30.48 -0.06 -7.67
N PRO A 126 -31.18 1.03 -7.33
CA PRO A 126 -30.59 2.37 -7.17
C PRO A 126 -29.48 2.44 -6.11
N THR A 127 -29.24 1.32 -5.40
CA THR A 127 -28.23 1.15 -4.36
C THR A 127 -26.87 0.67 -4.89
N GLU A 128 -26.61 0.68 -6.21
CA GLU A 128 -25.23 0.64 -6.73
C GLU A 128 -24.50 1.96 -6.41
N VAL A 129 -24.12 2.10 -5.15
CA VAL A 129 -23.10 3.05 -4.72
C VAL A 129 -21.82 2.66 -5.45
N GLY A 130 -21.52 3.37 -6.54
CA GLY A 130 -20.32 3.14 -7.34
C GLY A 130 -19.06 3.01 -6.47
N PRO A 131 -18.04 2.23 -6.89
CA PRO A 131 -16.96 1.77 -6.03
C PRO A 131 -16.38 2.91 -5.20
N LEU A 132 -16.56 2.85 -3.87
CA LEU A 132 -16.08 3.89 -2.96
C LEU A 132 -14.59 4.16 -3.23
N ARG A 133 -14.29 5.33 -3.79
CA ARG A 133 -12.92 5.81 -4.12
C ARG A 133 -11.99 5.92 -2.89
N GLY A 134 -12.50 5.61 -1.69
CA GLY A 134 -11.81 5.71 -0.40
C GLY A 134 -10.83 4.57 -0.09
N GLY A 135 -10.75 3.51 -0.89
CA GLY A 135 -9.89 2.34 -0.59
C GLY A 135 -8.42 2.68 -0.28
N ARG A 136 -7.85 3.70 -0.95
CA ARG A 136 -6.48 4.16 -0.67
C ARG A 136 -6.34 4.82 0.71
N VAL A 137 -7.31 5.65 1.09
CA VAL A 137 -7.33 6.36 2.38
C VAL A 137 -7.55 5.38 3.52
N ILE A 138 -8.48 4.44 3.36
CA ILE A 138 -8.72 3.35 4.31
C ILE A 138 -7.41 2.58 4.54
N GLY A 139 -6.72 2.21 3.46
CA GLY A 139 -5.43 1.53 3.58
C GLY A 139 -4.34 2.35 4.29
N TYR A 140 -4.37 3.69 4.25
CA TYR A 140 -3.45 4.52 5.04
C TYR A 140 -3.78 4.49 6.53
N LEU A 141 -5.07 4.61 6.87
CA LEU A 141 -5.53 4.56 8.26
C LEU A 141 -5.24 3.21 8.90
N GLU A 142 -5.47 2.11 8.18
CA GLU A 142 -5.16 0.77 8.66
C GLU A 142 -3.68 0.58 8.93
N ARG A 143 -2.80 1.01 8.00
CA ARG A 143 -1.35 0.88 8.19
C ARG A 143 -0.85 1.73 9.35
N LEU A 144 -1.40 2.93 9.54
CA LEU A 144 -1.13 3.74 10.71
C LEU A 144 -1.60 3.04 11.99
N ALA A 145 -2.80 2.46 12.02
CA ALA A 145 -3.31 1.74 13.17
C ALA A 145 -2.46 0.50 13.51
N VAL A 146 -2.07 -0.29 12.48
CA VAL A 146 -1.22 -1.47 12.64
C VAL A 146 0.16 -1.12 13.19
N VAL A 147 0.83 -0.11 12.61
CA VAL A 147 2.18 0.23 13.06
C VAL A 147 2.15 0.85 14.47
N THR A 148 1.18 1.73 14.75
CA THR A 148 1.09 2.40 16.05
C THR A 148 0.68 1.47 17.19
N THR A 149 -0.22 0.51 16.95
CA THR A 149 -0.60 -0.45 17.99
C THR A 149 0.57 -1.32 18.41
N LEU A 150 1.44 -1.70 17.46
CA LEU A 150 2.63 -2.49 17.75
C LEU A 150 3.70 -1.66 18.48
N MET A 151 3.95 -0.44 18.02
CA MET A 151 4.88 0.49 18.70
C MET A 151 4.41 0.87 20.11
N ALA A 152 3.09 0.92 20.33
CA ALA A 152 2.50 1.16 21.65
C ALA A 152 2.56 -0.07 22.57
N GLY A 153 3.10 -1.21 22.10
CA GLY A 153 3.14 -2.45 22.88
C GLY A 153 1.77 -3.12 23.05
N TRP A 154 0.80 -2.81 22.19
CA TRP A 154 -0.55 -3.36 22.21
C TRP A 154 -0.81 -4.25 20.98
N PRO A 155 -0.30 -5.49 20.95
CA PRO A 155 -0.44 -6.37 19.79
C PRO A 155 -1.90 -6.80 19.54
N GLU A 156 -2.77 -6.80 20.56
CA GLU A 156 -4.19 -7.16 20.42
C GLU A 156 -4.95 -6.19 19.50
N GLY A 157 -4.51 -4.93 19.40
CA GLY A 157 -5.09 -3.96 18.47
C GLY A 157 -4.99 -4.44 17.01
N LEU A 158 -3.97 -5.23 16.64
CA LEU A 158 -3.84 -5.82 15.32
C LEU A 158 -5.03 -6.74 14.99
N ALA A 159 -5.42 -7.59 15.95
CA ALA A 159 -6.56 -8.50 15.79
C ALA A 159 -7.87 -7.72 15.62
N ILE A 160 -8.05 -6.64 16.39
CA ILE A 160 -9.22 -5.76 16.30
C ILE A 160 -9.29 -5.09 14.93
N ILE A 161 -8.19 -4.50 14.45
CA ILE A 161 -8.14 -3.81 13.15
C ILE A 161 -8.50 -4.78 12.01
N LEU A 162 -7.92 -5.99 12.01
CA LEU A 162 -8.19 -7.02 11.01
C LEU A 162 -9.64 -7.51 11.06
N ALA A 163 -10.20 -7.67 12.26
CA ALA A 163 -11.60 -8.07 12.44
C ALA A 163 -12.58 -7.01 11.93
N VAL A 164 -12.37 -5.74 12.30
CA VAL A 164 -13.23 -4.63 11.83
C VAL A 164 -13.17 -4.49 10.32
N LYS A 165 -11.96 -4.59 9.74
CA LYS A 165 -11.75 -4.52 8.29
C LYS A 165 -12.49 -5.64 7.54
N SER A 166 -12.40 -6.88 8.01
CA SER A 166 -13.01 -8.03 7.35
C SER A 166 -14.54 -8.02 7.48
N LEU A 167 -15.09 -7.60 8.62
CA LEU A 167 -16.52 -7.44 8.83
C LEU A 167 -17.13 -6.38 7.88
N ALA A 168 -16.46 -5.23 7.74
CA ALA A 168 -16.94 -4.15 6.88
C ALA A 168 -17.00 -4.54 5.39
N ARG A 169 -16.20 -5.52 4.96
CA ARG A 169 -16.09 -5.97 3.56
C ARG A 169 -16.85 -7.26 3.28
N TYR A 170 -17.41 -7.91 4.30
CA TYR A 170 -18.05 -9.23 4.20
C TYR A 170 -19.08 -9.35 3.05
N PRO A 171 -19.96 -8.36 2.77
CA PRO A 171 -20.91 -8.45 1.66
C PRO A 171 -20.26 -8.48 0.27
N GLU A 172 -19.11 -7.83 0.11
CA GLU A 172 -18.38 -7.67 -1.16
C GLU A 172 -17.50 -8.90 -1.48
N LEU A 173 -17.19 -9.73 -0.49
CA LEU A 173 -16.30 -10.90 -0.61
C LEU A 173 -17.01 -12.16 -1.14
N ARG A 174 -18.26 -12.05 -1.58
CA ARG A 174 -19.05 -13.19 -2.10
C ARG A 174 -18.54 -13.69 -3.46
N ALA A 175 -17.84 -12.85 -4.22
CA ALA A 175 -17.14 -13.27 -5.43
C ALA A 175 -15.77 -13.90 -5.06
N PRO A 176 -15.47 -15.15 -5.48
CA PRO A 176 -14.22 -15.83 -5.12
C PRO A 176 -12.96 -15.02 -5.44
N GLN A 177 -12.94 -14.38 -6.61
CA GLN A 177 -11.82 -13.54 -7.07
C GLN A 177 -11.63 -12.29 -6.20
N ALA A 178 -12.72 -11.69 -5.69
CA ALA A 178 -12.65 -10.52 -4.82
C ALA A 178 -12.12 -10.88 -3.42
N SER A 179 -12.49 -12.07 -2.93
CA SER A 179 -12.03 -12.60 -1.65
C SER A 179 -10.52 -12.84 -1.63
N GLU A 180 -9.99 -13.51 -2.66
CA GLU A 180 -8.55 -13.77 -2.77
C GLU A 180 -7.72 -12.49 -2.87
N GLN A 181 -8.20 -11.51 -3.67
CA GLN A 181 -7.57 -10.20 -3.79
C GLN A 181 -7.56 -9.44 -2.45
N PHE A 182 -8.66 -9.49 -1.71
CA PHE A 182 -8.77 -8.85 -0.41
C PHE A 182 -7.81 -9.45 0.61
N ILE A 183 -7.72 -10.79 0.67
CA ILE A 183 -6.81 -11.51 1.57
C ILE A 183 -5.36 -11.19 1.22
N MET A 184 -4.95 -11.35 -0.04
CA MET A 184 -3.58 -11.04 -0.49
C MET A 184 -3.21 -9.59 -0.21
N GLY A 185 -4.10 -8.65 -0.54
CA GLY A 185 -3.85 -7.22 -0.34
C GLY A 185 -3.73 -6.85 1.13
N THR A 186 -4.59 -7.42 1.99
CA THR A 186 -4.55 -7.17 3.43
C THR A 186 -3.27 -7.73 4.05
N PHE A 187 -2.93 -8.99 3.77
CA PHE A 187 -1.71 -9.62 4.28
C PHE A 187 -0.45 -8.86 3.86
N ALA A 188 -0.32 -8.51 2.58
CA ALA A 188 0.82 -7.76 2.09
C ALA A 188 0.97 -6.40 2.79
N SER A 189 -0.14 -5.67 2.94
CA SER A 189 -0.16 -4.36 3.61
C SER A 189 0.23 -4.45 5.08
N VAL A 190 -0.28 -5.46 5.78
CA VAL A 190 -0.06 -5.68 7.21
C VAL A 190 1.37 -6.16 7.47
N LEU A 191 1.88 -7.09 6.67
CA LEU A 191 3.28 -7.55 6.77
C LEU A 191 4.26 -6.40 6.56
N TRP A 192 4.00 -5.51 5.60
CA TRP A 192 4.79 -4.30 5.43
C TRP A 192 4.79 -3.46 6.71
N ALA A 193 3.62 -3.11 7.24
CA ALA A 193 3.52 -2.28 8.45
C ALA A 193 4.18 -2.93 9.68
N ILE A 194 4.02 -4.25 9.87
CA ILE A 194 4.70 -5.02 10.91
C ILE A 194 6.22 -4.94 10.75
N GLY A 195 6.73 -5.10 9.52
CA GLY A 195 8.16 -4.99 9.25
C GLY A 195 8.74 -3.63 9.63
N LEU A 196 8.00 -2.54 9.38
CA LEU A 196 8.43 -1.19 9.76
C LEU A 196 8.39 -0.98 11.28
N ALA A 197 7.41 -1.55 11.98
CA ALA A 197 7.40 -1.57 13.45
C ALA A 197 8.60 -2.35 14.01
N GLY A 198 8.93 -3.51 13.43
CA GLY A 198 10.10 -4.28 13.81
C GLY A 198 11.42 -3.55 13.57
N ILE A 199 11.54 -2.80 12.48
CA ILE A 199 12.70 -1.94 12.20
C ILE A 199 12.82 -0.84 13.27
N GLU A 200 11.72 -0.20 13.65
CA GLU A 200 11.76 0.81 14.71
C GLU A 200 12.16 0.21 16.06
N HIS A 201 11.65 -0.97 16.40
CA HIS A 201 12.04 -1.69 17.61
C HIS A 201 13.56 -1.91 17.62
N LEU A 202 14.14 -2.44 16.52
CA LEU A 202 15.59 -2.63 16.38
C LEU A 202 16.40 -1.33 16.47
N ILE A 203 15.82 -0.18 16.17
CA ILE A 203 16.50 1.11 16.28
C ILE A 203 16.47 1.63 17.73
N THR A 204 15.41 1.33 18.48
CA THR A 204 15.14 1.92 19.79
C THR A 204 15.55 1.04 20.97
N THR A 205 15.76 -0.26 20.75
CA THR A 205 16.15 -1.25 21.78
C THR A 205 17.47 -1.92 21.49
#